data_AF-A0A529LRN6-F1
#
_entry.id   AF-A0A529LRN6-F1
#
_cell.length_a   1.000
_cell.length_b   1.000
_cell.length_c   1.000
_cell.angle_alpha   90.00
_cell.angle_beta   90.00
_cell.angle_gamma   90.00
#
_symmetry.space_group_name_H-M   'P 1'
#
loop_
_entity.id
_entity.type
_entity.pdbx_description
1 polymer ?
#
loop_
_entity_poly.entity_id
_entity_poly.type
_entity_poly.pdbx_seq_one_letter_code
_entity_poly.pdbx_strand_id
1 'polypeptide(L)'
;YNGGTHLPDITVVTPVFDDAQSEILFWAASRGHHADVGGTAPGSMTPLATTVDEEGVLFDNFRIVNRGRFRETELEALLTDHPYP
;
A
#
# COMPACT_ATOMS: atom_id res chain seq x y z
N TYR A 1 -10.13 5.72 -7.62
CA TYR A 1 -8.98 5.05 -6.99
C TYR A 1 -7.70 5.84 -7.28
N ASN A 2 -6.89 6.11 -6.24
CA ASN A 2 -5.94 7.23 -6.13
C ASN A 2 -4.66 7.18 -7.02
N GLY A 3 -4.74 6.67 -8.27
CA GLY A 3 -3.64 6.75 -9.25
C GLY A 3 -2.68 5.53 -9.31
N GLY A 4 -3.14 4.34 -8.92
CA GLY A 4 -2.43 3.07 -9.14
C GLY A 4 -2.80 2.39 -10.47
N THR A 5 -1.94 1.50 -10.97
CA THR A 5 -2.23 0.69 -12.18
C THR A 5 -3.16 -0.48 -11.84
N HIS A 6 -2.88 -1.18 -10.73
CA HIS A 6 -3.63 -2.29 -10.15
C HIS A 6 -3.15 -2.52 -8.70
N LEU A 7 -3.90 -3.29 -7.91
CA LEU A 7 -3.67 -3.42 -6.45
C LEU A 7 -2.26 -3.88 -6.04
N PRO A 8 -1.59 -4.82 -6.75
CA PRO A 8 -0.27 -5.29 -6.34
C PRO A 8 0.87 -4.27 -6.49
N ASP A 9 0.61 -3.14 -7.16
CA ASP A 9 1.57 -2.04 -7.30
C ASP A 9 1.54 -1.12 -6.07
N ILE A 10 2.16 -1.56 -4.99
CA ILE A 10 2.22 -0.80 -3.74
C ILE A 10 3.27 0.31 -3.86
N THR A 11 2.87 1.54 -3.52
CA THR A 11 3.73 2.73 -3.55
C THR A 11 3.93 3.31 -2.15
N VAL A 12 5.18 3.44 -1.72
CA VAL A 12 5.55 4.19 -0.52
C VAL A 12 5.99 5.59 -0.95
N VAL A 13 5.35 6.61 -0.37
CA VAL A 13 5.67 8.02 -0.63
C VAL A 13 6.28 8.64 0.62
N THR A 14 7.54 9.03 0.52
CA THR A 14 8.35 9.53 1.64
C THR A 14 8.67 11.01 1.41
N PRO A 15 8.28 11.92 2.34
CA PRO A 15 8.73 13.30 2.28
C PRO A 15 10.21 13.40 2.63
N VAL A 16 10.96 14.17 1.85
CA VAL A 16 12.35 14.53 2.15
C VAL A 16 12.37 15.93 2.70
N PHE A 17 12.80 16.06 3.95
CA PHE A 17 12.90 17.34 4.64
C PHE A 17 14.27 17.98 4.46
N ASP A 18 14.34 19.28 4.71
CA ASP A 18 15.60 20.00 4.93
C ASP A 18 16.36 19.49 6.18
N ASP A 19 17.61 19.93 6.35
CA ASP A 19 18.44 19.53 7.48
C ASP A 19 17.81 19.90 8.84
N ALA A 20 17.02 20.97 8.89
CA ALA A 20 16.32 21.41 10.09
C ALA A 20 15.01 20.64 10.38
N GLN A 21 14.60 19.71 9.50
CA GLN A 21 13.37 18.92 9.61
C GLN A 21 12.09 19.78 9.70
N SER A 22 12.09 20.94 9.03
CA SER A 22 11.06 21.96 9.12
C SER A 22 10.25 22.15 7.84
N GLU A 23 10.88 21.94 6.68
CA GLU A 23 10.25 22.10 5.36
C GLU A 23 10.43 20.84 4.51
N ILE A 24 9.39 20.47 3.76
CA ILE A 24 9.47 19.39 2.77
C ILE A 24 10.07 19.97 1.50
N LEU A 25 11.26 19.50 1.13
CA LEU A 25 11.94 19.90 -0.09
C LEU A 25 11.34 19.21 -1.32
N PHE A 26 11.10 17.90 -1.22
CA PHE A 26 10.50 17.09 -2.28
C PHE A 26 9.97 15.77 -1.72
N TRP A 27 9.39 14.95 -2.59
CA TRP A 27 8.85 13.63 -2.26
C TRP A 27 9.58 12.54 -3.07
N ALA A 28 9.93 11.44 -2.41
CA ALA A 28 10.40 10.23 -3.05
C ALA A 28 9.26 9.21 -3.11
N ALA A 29 8.98 8.68 -4.29
CA ALA A 29 7.98 7.62 -4.48
C ALA A 29 8.70 6.32 -4.90
N SER A 30 8.59 5.28 -4.08
CA SER A 30 9.11 3.96 -4.36
C SER A 30 7.95 3.00 -4.61
N ARG A 31 7.85 2.45 -5.82
CA ARG A 31 6.82 1.49 -6.20
C ARG A 31 7.43 0.11 -6.44
N GLY A 32 6.82 -0.90 -5.87
CA GLY A 32 7.15 -2.30 -6.10
C GLY A 32 5.93 -3.08 -6.55
N HIS A 33 6.12 -4.00 -7.50
CA HIS A 33 5.10 -4.96 -7.89
C HIS A 33 5.19 -6.19 -6.99
N HIS A 34 4.11 -6.50 -6.29
CA HIS A 34 4.00 -7.69 -5.46
C HIS A 34 3.30 -8.79 -6.27
N ALA A 35 3.77 -10.03 -6.15
CA ALA A 35 3.18 -11.12 -6.91
C ALA A 35 1.74 -11.43 -6.51
N ASP A 36 1.36 -11.04 -5.29
CA ASP A 36 0.09 -11.32 -4.63
C ASP A 36 -0.14 -10.28 -3.53
N VAL A 37 -1.38 -9.83 -3.35
CA VAL A 37 -1.83 -8.94 -2.26
C VAL A 37 -3.15 -9.42 -1.66
N GLY A 38 -3.41 -10.72 -1.77
CA GLY A 38 -4.64 -11.38 -1.41
C GLY A 38 -5.68 -11.42 -2.53
N GLY A 39 -6.94 -11.64 -2.16
CA GLY A 39 -8.06 -11.74 -3.11
C GLY A 39 -8.51 -13.17 -3.41
N THR A 40 -9.53 -13.35 -4.24
CA THR A 40 -10.22 -14.66 -4.36
C THR A 40 -9.36 -15.81 -4.90
N ALA A 41 -8.21 -15.51 -5.52
CA ALA A 41 -7.28 -16.49 -6.05
C ALA A 41 -5.83 -15.97 -5.94
N PRO A 42 -4.84 -16.85 -5.73
CA PRO A 42 -3.44 -16.43 -5.66
C PRO A 42 -2.95 -15.84 -6.98
N GLY A 43 -2.15 -14.78 -6.91
CA GLY A 43 -1.55 -14.08 -8.04
C GLY A 43 -1.92 -12.60 -8.14
N SER A 44 -1.45 -11.94 -9.20
CA SER A 44 -1.56 -10.49 -9.35
C SER A 44 -2.97 -9.99 -9.68
N MET A 45 -3.72 -10.72 -10.50
CA MET A 45 -5.10 -10.37 -10.87
C MET A 45 -5.90 -11.66 -11.08
N THR A 46 -7.13 -11.68 -10.57
CA THR A 46 -8.10 -12.75 -10.87
C THR A 46 -9.05 -12.30 -11.99
N PRO A 47 -9.13 -13.02 -13.12
CA PRO A 47 -10.07 -12.66 -14.20
C PRO A 47 -11.54 -12.92 -13.84
N LEU A 48 -11.80 -13.50 -12.67
CA LEU A 48 -13.14 -13.84 -12.18
C LEU A 48 -13.66 -12.84 -11.14
N ALA A 49 -12.84 -11.88 -10.70
CA ALA A 49 -13.32 -10.81 -9.82
C ALA A 49 -14.40 -9.98 -10.53
N THR A 50 -15.48 -9.74 -9.79
CA THR A 50 -16.61 -8.90 -10.19
C THR A 50 -16.65 -7.60 -9.39
N THR A 51 -15.93 -7.56 -8.26
CA THR A 51 -15.75 -6.39 -7.40
C THR A 51 -14.27 -6.23 -7.04
N VAL A 52 -13.86 -5.02 -6.66
CA VAL A 52 -12.45 -4.74 -6.36
C VAL A 52 -11.97 -5.42 -5.07
N ASP A 53 -12.86 -5.63 -4.09
CA ASP A 53 -12.57 -6.38 -2.86
C ASP A 53 -12.23 -7.86 -3.15
N GLU A 54 -12.65 -8.39 -4.30
CA GLU A 54 -12.26 -9.75 -4.73
C GLU A 54 -10.85 -9.82 -5.33
N GLU A 55 -10.21 -8.68 -5.61
CA GLU A 55 -8.86 -8.56 -6.18
C GLU A 55 -7.74 -8.44 -5.13
N GLY A 56 -8.09 -8.26 -3.84
CA GLY A 56 -7.13 -8.21 -2.73
C GLY A 56 -7.20 -6.93 -1.90
N VAL A 57 -6.22 -6.76 -1.01
CA VAL A 57 -6.21 -5.68 -0.01
C VAL A 57 -6.18 -4.30 -0.67
N LEU A 58 -7.12 -3.43 -0.28
CA LEU A 58 -7.19 -2.04 -0.71
C LEU A 58 -6.60 -1.09 0.32
N PHE A 59 -5.67 -0.24 -0.12
CA PHE A 59 -5.11 0.83 0.70
C PHE A 59 -5.81 2.17 0.43
N ASP A 60 -6.42 2.76 1.45
CA ASP A 60 -6.78 4.19 1.45
C ASP A 60 -5.72 4.99 2.22
N ASN A 61 -4.57 5.23 1.57
CA ASN A 61 -3.43 5.99 2.07
C ASN A 61 -3.07 5.72 3.55
N PHE A 62 -2.24 4.71 3.79
CA PHE A 62 -1.79 4.37 5.14
C PHE A 62 -0.47 5.06 5.50
N ARG A 63 -0.46 5.84 6.60
CA ARG A 63 0.78 6.39 7.14
C ARG A 63 1.61 5.29 7.80
N ILE A 64 2.57 4.73 7.06
CA ILE A 64 3.40 3.59 7.49
C ILE A 64 4.44 3.93 8.57
N VAL A 65 4.95 5.18 8.57
CA VAL A 65 5.87 5.69 9.59
C VAL A 65 5.32 6.98 10.21
N ASN A 66 5.25 7.01 11.54
CA ASN A 66 4.81 8.19 12.29
C ASN A 66 5.87 8.61 13.30
N ARG A 67 6.46 9.80 13.12
CA ARG A 67 7.52 10.36 13.98
C ARG A 67 8.67 9.35 14.22
N GLY A 68 9.16 8.72 13.16
CA GLY A 68 10.22 7.72 13.23
C GLY A 68 9.78 6.33 13.70
N ARG A 69 8.53 6.14 14.16
CA ARG A 69 7.99 4.82 14.52
C ARG A 69 7.37 4.14 13.30
N PHE A 70 7.91 2.98 12.93
CA PHE A 70 7.26 2.08 11.98
C PHE A 70 6.00 1.46 12.62
N ARG A 71 4.88 1.50 11.89
CA ARG A 71 3.57 1.02 12.35
C ARG A 71 3.31 -0.41 11.88
N GLU A 72 4.18 -1.32 12.27
CA GLU A 72 4.20 -2.71 11.80
C GLU A 72 2.90 -3.44 12.13
N THR A 73 2.48 -3.44 13.39
CA THR A 73 1.24 -4.11 13.82
C THR A 73 0.01 -3.58 13.08
N GLU A 74 -0.06 -2.27 12.85
CA GLU A 74 -1.18 -1.69 12.11
C GLU A 74 -1.11 -2.00 10.61
N LEU A 75 0.09 -2.13 10.05
CA LEU A 75 0.29 -2.56 8.67
C LEU A 75 -0.08 -4.03 8.50
N GLU A 76 0.34 -4.90 9.41
CA GLU A 76 -0.02 -6.32 9.41
C GLU A 76 -1.54 -6.49 9.51
N ALA A 77 -2.19 -5.76 10.41
CA ALA A 77 -3.65 -5.76 10.51
C ALA A 77 -4.30 -5.30 9.20
N LEU A 78 -3.81 -4.22 8.59
CA LEU A 78 -4.33 -3.75 7.30
C LEU A 78 -4.15 -4.78 6.17
N LEU A 79 -3.06 -5.55 6.19
CA LEU A 79 -2.76 -6.59 5.20
C LEU A 79 -3.52 -7.90 5.43
N THR A 80 -4.09 -8.12 6.63
CA THR A 80 -4.68 -9.41 7.02
C THR A 80 -6.14 -9.35 7.42
N ASP A 81 -6.67 -8.16 7.72
CA ASP A 81 -8.10 -7.93 7.99
C ASP A 81 -8.87 -7.76 6.67
N HIS A 82 -8.87 -8.83 5.85
CA HIS A 82 -9.50 -8.87 4.54
C HIS A 82 -10.21 -10.22 4.32
N PRO A 83 -11.29 -10.31 3.50
CA PRO A 83 -12.07 -11.54 3.38
C PRO A 83 -11.46 -12.74 2.63
N TYR A 84 -10.30 -12.65 1.94
CA TYR A 84 -9.93 -13.63 0.89
C TYR A 84 -8.59 -14.40 0.97
N PRO A 85 -7.53 -14.11 0.18
CA PRO A 85 -6.42 -13.46 0.83
C PRO A 85 -6.85 -12.30 1.69
#